data_AF-A0A7S1BE00-F1
#
_entry.id   AF-A0A7S1BE00-F1
#
_cell.length_a   1.000
_cell.length_b   1.000
_cell.length_c   1.000
_cell.angle_alpha   90.00
_cell.angle_beta   90.00
_cell.angle_gamma   90.00
#
_symmetry.space_group_name_H-M   'P 1'
#
loop_
_entity.id
_entity.type
_entity.pdbx_description
1 polymer ?
#
loop_
_entity_poly.entity_id
_entity_poly.type
_entity_poly.pdbx_seq_one_letter_code
_entity_poly.pdbx_strand_id
1 'polypeptide(L)'
;AAAYAAAAIRPYVEGRVGRADLVPAVAGACAEVRGAALGRQALRLSGRAYRSVGREALRRASAERTELEADGDPHGIGDVVGDTLRGTKYFLSAAAVTGKLLWTERRVHRDRRRRERESEAREEEEDRGVHESSDDVGGENDEDASDEGEARVRVLQLEALWKVRKIPLDGALRAACRAVLEDPLPSRRGHEGRGGVDGWVPSGSRGLECVVSVEEGKRRAAEALVIVGDLMVRSSKEGVDW
;
A
#
# COMPACT_ATOMS: atom_id res chain seq x y z
N ALA A 1 -1.76 -6.70 8.13
CA ALA A 1 -1.27 -5.31 8.33
C ALA A 1 -2.42 -4.31 8.55
N ALA A 2 -3.21 -3.94 7.53
CA ALA A 2 -4.26 -2.92 7.67
C ALA A 2 -5.37 -3.30 8.68
N ALA A 3 -5.87 -4.55 8.61
CA ALA A 3 -6.82 -5.07 9.58
C ALA A 3 -6.25 -5.10 11.02
N TYR A 4 -4.98 -5.47 11.15
CA TYR A 4 -4.27 -5.45 12.44
C TYR A 4 -4.09 -4.03 12.99
N ALA A 5 -3.74 -3.08 12.12
CA ALA A 5 -3.63 -1.67 12.47
C ALA A 5 -4.97 -1.09 12.94
N ALA A 6 -6.07 -1.43 12.26
CA ALA A 6 -7.41 -1.05 12.72
C ALA A 6 -7.74 -1.65 14.09
N ALA A 7 -7.37 -2.92 14.32
CA ALA A 7 -7.54 -3.58 15.62
C ALA A 7 -6.70 -2.93 16.74
N ALA A 8 -5.51 -2.41 16.41
CA ALA A 8 -4.61 -1.74 17.36
C ALA A 8 -5.02 -0.27 17.65
N ILE A 9 -5.66 0.40 16.70
CA ILE A 9 -6.15 1.78 16.88
C ILE A 9 -7.23 1.84 17.95
N ARG A 10 -8.14 0.86 17.99
CA ARG A 10 -9.27 0.88 18.92
C ARG A 10 -8.86 0.95 20.40
N PRO A 11 -8.00 0.07 20.93
CA PRO A 11 -7.52 0.19 22.31
C PRO A 11 -6.87 1.54 22.62
N TYR A 12 -6.21 2.17 21.64
CA TYR A 12 -5.58 3.47 21.81
C TYR A 12 -6.62 4.61 21.91
N VAL A 13 -7.64 4.59 21.06
CA VAL A 13 -8.76 5.55 21.09
C VAL A 13 -9.50 5.48 22.43
N GLU A 14 -9.75 4.25 22.89
CA GLU A 14 -10.39 3.96 24.17
C GLU A 14 -9.49 4.27 25.39
N GLY A 15 -8.23 4.68 25.18
CA GLY A 15 -7.28 5.00 26.24
C GLY A 15 -6.76 3.78 27.01
N ARG A 16 -7.00 2.56 26.54
CA ARG A 16 -6.54 1.31 27.16
C ARG A 16 -5.05 1.04 26.93
N VAL A 17 -4.51 1.56 25.84
CA VAL A 17 -3.08 1.48 25.53
C VAL A 17 -2.55 2.87 25.24
N GLY A 18 -1.36 3.16 25.74
CA GLY A 18 -0.68 4.40 25.47
C GLY A 18 0.00 4.38 24.11
N ARG A 19 0.53 5.55 23.71
CA ARG A 19 1.42 5.63 22.54
C ARG A 19 2.65 4.74 22.68
N ALA A 20 3.16 4.59 23.91
CA ALA A 20 4.31 3.74 24.22
C ALA A 20 4.08 2.26 23.91
N ASP A 21 2.84 1.79 24.00
CA ASP A 21 2.48 0.38 23.70
C ASP A 21 2.09 0.21 22.23
N LEU A 22 1.38 1.20 21.66
CA LEU A 22 0.94 1.17 20.27
C LEU A 22 2.12 1.11 19.28
N VAL A 23 3.15 1.93 19.52
CA VAL A 23 4.32 2.04 18.63
C VAL A 23 5.06 0.70 18.43
N PRO A 24 5.52 -0.01 19.49
CA PRO A 24 6.22 -1.27 19.33
C PRO A 24 5.32 -2.37 18.76
N ALA A 25 4.03 -2.42 19.12
CA ALA A 25 3.10 -3.39 18.55
C ALA A 25 2.95 -3.22 17.03
N VAL A 26 2.76 -1.98 16.56
CA VAL A 26 2.68 -1.67 15.12
C VAL A 26 4.02 -1.91 14.43
N ALA A 27 5.15 -1.59 15.07
CA ALA A 27 6.48 -1.82 14.52
C ALA A 27 6.77 -3.32 14.33
N GLY A 28 6.42 -4.16 15.29
CA GLY A 28 6.53 -5.63 15.19
C GLY A 28 5.74 -6.17 14.00
N ALA A 29 4.46 -5.79 13.87
CA ALA A 29 3.63 -6.18 12.73
C ALA A 29 4.17 -5.64 11.39
N CYS A 30 4.80 -4.46 11.38
CA CYS A 30 5.45 -3.94 10.17
C CYS A 30 6.71 -4.74 9.81
N ALA A 31 7.48 -5.21 10.79
CA ALA A 31 8.67 -6.03 10.56
C ALA A 31 8.33 -7.35 9.85
N GLU A 32 7.28 -8.05 10.29
CA GLU A 32 6.79 -9.27 9.65
C GLU A 32 6.41 -9.04 8.19
N VAL A 33 5.63 -7.98 7.93
CA VAL A 33 5.16 -7.66 6.57
C VAL A 33 6.31 -7.26 5.66
N ARG A 34 7.34 -6.58 6.20
CA ARG A 34 8.49 -6.07 5.45
C ARG A 34 9.25 -7.15 4.70
N GLY A 35 9.32 -8.36 5.25
CA GLY A 35 10.04 -9.50 4.68
C GLY A 35 9.37 -10.12 3.43
N ALA A 36 8.11 -9.79 3.14
CA ALA A 36 7.40 -10.31 1.97
C ALA A 36 7.85 -9.62 0.65
N ALA A 37 7.68 -10.31 -0.48
CA ALA A 37 8.11 -9.87 -1.82
C ALA A 37 7.60 -8.47 -2.24
N LEU A 38 6.47 -8.01 -1.69
CA LEU A 38 5.91 -6.67 -1.90
C LEU A 38 5.66 -5.91 -0.58
N GLY A 39 6.18 -6.44 0.53
CA GLY A 39 5.93 -5.96 1.88
C GLY A 39 6.20 -4.47 2.05
N ARG A 40 7.39 -4.02 1.64
CA ARG A 40 7.79 -2.61 1.70
C ARG A 40 6.87 -1.70 0.88
N GLN A 41 6.45 -2.15 -0.30
CA GLN A 41 5.57 -1.35 -1.17
C GLN A 41 4.16 -1.26 -0.59
N ALA A 42 3.65 -2.36 -0.03
CA ALA A 42 2.39 -2.40 0.69
C ALA A 42 2.42 -1.47 1.92
N LEU A 43 3.48 -1.52 2.74
CA LEU A 43 3.65 -0.62 3.88
C LEU A 43 3.67 0.87 3.47
N ARG A 44 4.36 1.22 2.38
CA ARG A 44 4.34 2.61 1.86
C ARG A 44 2.94 3.04 1.44
N LEU A 45 2.22 2.16 0.75
CA LEU A 45 0.86 2.44 0.27
C LEU A 45 -0.07 2.66 1.46
N SER A 46 -0.16 1.68 2.35
CA SER A 46 -1.00 1.75 3.55
C SER A 46 -0.62 2.93 4.44
N GLY A 47 0.67 3.13 4.72
CA GLY A 47 1.11 4.25 5.55
C GLY A 47 0.82 5.63 4.96
N ARG A 48 0.78 5.77 3.62
CA ARG A 48 0.33 7.01 2.97
C ARG A 48 -1.17 7.20 3.10
N ALA A 49 -1.97 6.16 2.89
CA ALA A 49 -3.42 6.22 3.03
C ALA A 49 -3.82 6.64 4.46
N TYR A 50 -3.27 5.96 5.47
CA TYR A 50 -3.54 6.23 6.89
C TYR A 50 -3.18 7.67 7.27
N ARG A 51 -2.00 8.16 6.88
CA ARG A 51 -1.58 9.55 7.15
C ARG A 51 -2.44 10.58 6.43
N SER A 52 -2.81 10.31 5.18
CA SER A 52 -3.63 11.24 4.41
C SER A 52 -4.97 11.44 5.12
N VAL A 53 -5.67 10.34 5.40
CA VAL A 53 -6.99 10.37 6.04
C VAL A 53 -6.91 10.92 7.47
N GLY A 54 -5.93 10.50 8.26
CA GLY A 54 -5.74 11.02 9.62
C GLY A 54 -5.48 12.52 9.65
N ARG A 55 -4.60 13.05 8.77
CA ARG A 55 -4.32 14.49 8.70
C ARG A 55 -5.52 15.29 8.19
N GLU A 56 -6.24 14.76 7.22
CA GLU A 56 -7.46 15.36 6.68
C GLU A 56 -8.53 15.50 7.79
N ALA A 57 -8.75 14.45 8.58
CA ALA A 57 -9.66 14.48 9.71
C ALA A 57 -9.23 15.46 10.81
N LEU A 58 -7.94 15.53 11.14
CA LEU A 58 -7.41 16.50 12.11
C LEU A 58 -7.56 17.95 11.63
N ARG A 59 -7.38 18.20 10.33
CA ARG A 59 -7.63 19.53 9.74
C ARG A 59 -9.09 19.93 9.86
N ARG A 60 -10.03 19.04 9.52
CA ARG A 60 -11.48 19.28 9.68
C ARG A 60 -11.83 19.62 11.12
N ALA A 61 -11.38 18.80 12.07
CA ALA A 61 -11.64 19.03 13.49
C ALA A 61 -11.03 20.34 14.02
N SER A 62 -9.94 20.82 13.41
CA SER A 62 -9.33 22.11 13.75
C SER A 62 -10.07 23.28 13.11
N ALA A 63 -10.54 23.12 11.87
CA ALA A 63 -11.33 24.12 11.15
C ALA A 63 -12.69 24.34 11.85
N GLU A 64 -13.38 23.28 12.24
CA GLU A 64 -14.65 23.38 12.99
C GLU A 64 -14.52 24.15 14.32
N ARG A 65 -13.36 24.07 14.98
CA ARG A 65 -13.08 24.89 16.17
C ARG A 65 -12.85 26.37 15.85
N THR A 66 -12.36 26.67 14.64
CA THR A 66 -12.00 28.02 14.21
C THR A 66 -13.17 28.73 13.50
N GLU A 67 -14.04 28.01 12.79
CA GLU A 67 -15.25 28.55 12.13
C GLU A 67 -16.29 29.07 13.14
N LEU A 68 -16.25 28.60 14.39
CA LEU A 68 -16.98 29.24 15.49
C LEU A 68 -16.51 30.70 15.75
N GLU A 69 -15.35 31.09 15.23
CA GLU A 69 -14.76 32.43 15.39
C GLU A 69 -14.60 33.20 14.06
N ALA A 70 -14.71 32.56 12.89
CA ALA A 70 -14.50 33.23 11.60
C ALA A 70 -15.41 32.69 10.47
N ASP A 71 -16.21 33.58 9.89
CA ASP A 71 -17.15 33.32 8.80
C ASP A 71 -16.41 33.18 7.46
N GLY A 72 -16.38 31.94 6.93
CA GLY A 72 -16.07 31.63 5.53
C GLY A 72 -14.65 31.10 5.25
N ASP A 73 -14.51 29.76 5.13
CA ASP A 73 -13.24 29.13 4.73
C ASP A 73 -13.31 28.35 3.39
N PRO A 74 -12.48 28.67 2.37
CA PRO A 74 -12.52 28.04 1.04
C PRO A 74 -11.69 26.73 0.91
N HIS A 75 -11.30 26.07 2.00
CA HIS A 75 -10.30 25.00 1.98
C HIS A 75 -10.77 23.64 1.41
N GLY A 76 -12.06 23.47 1.11
CA GLY A 76 -12.61 22.21 0.60
C GLY A 76 -12.13 21.79 -0.80
N ILE A 77 -11.71 22.73 -1.65
CA ILE A 77 -11.36 22.45 -3.06
C ILE A 77 -9.98 21.78 -3.19
N GLY A 78 -9.05 22.08 -2.28
CA GLY A 78 -7.66 21.60 -2.36
C GLY A 78 -7.53 20.07 -2.26
N ASP A 79 -8.34 19.44 -1.41
CA ASP A 79 -8.24 18.00 -1.15
C ASP A 79 -8.79 17.17 -2.34
N VAL A 80 -9.88 17.62 -2.98
CA VAL A 80 -10.46 16.95 -4.17
C VAL A 80 -9.51 16.99 -5.36
N VAL A 81 -8.89 18.14 -5.62
CA VAL A 81 -7.90 18.31 -6.70
C VAL A 81 -6.66 17.47 -6.42
N GLY A 82 -6.17 17.46 -5.17
CA GLY A 82 -5.02 16.67 -4.75
C GLY A 82 -5.22 15.15 -4.88
N ASP A 83 -6.45 14.67 -4.69
CA ASP A 83 -6.79 13.26 -4.88
C ASP A 83 -6.93 12.86 -6.34
N THR A 84 -7.52 13.73 -7.17
CA THR A 84 -7.61 13.54 -8.62
C THR A 84 -6.22 13.46 -9.26
N LEU A 85 -5.34 14.42 -8.93
CA LEU A 85 -3.96 14.44 -9.43
C LEU A 85 -3.16 13.19 -9.00
N ARG A 86 -3.39 12.68 -7.79
CA ARG A 86 -2.78 11.43 -7.33
C ARG A 86 -3.29 10.22 -8.09
N GLY A 87 -4.59 10.13 -8.35
CA GLY A 87 -5.19 9.09 -9.19
C GLY A 87 -4.55 9.04 -10.58
N THR A 88 -4.46 10.19 -11.24
CA THR A 88 -3.84 10.30 -12.57
C THR A 88 -2.37 9.88 -12.55
N LYS A 89 -1.60 10.30 -11.54
CA LYS A 89 -0.20 9.89 -11.40
C LYS A 89 -0.04 8.37 -11.31
N TYR A 90 -0.91 7.70 -10.55
CA TYR A 90 -0.84 6.23 -10.45
C TYR A 90 -1.24 5.55 -11.75
N PHE A 91 -2.26 6.06 -12.45
CA PHE A 91 -2.66 5.56 -13.76
C PHE A 91 -1.52 5.67 -14.78
N LEU A 92 -0.87 6.83 -14.88
CA LEU A 92 0.28 7.04 -15.77
C LEU A 92 1.45 6.11 -15.42
N SER A 93 1.73 5.93 -14.13
CA SER A 93 2.78 4.99 -13.70
C SER A 93 2.45 3.53 -14.02
N ALA A 94 1.18 3.13 -13.96
CA ALA A 94 0.75 1.80 -14.35
C ALA A 94 0.88 1.61 -15.86
N ALA A 95 0.39 2.57 -16.65
CA ALA A 95 0.52 2.57 -18.10
C ALA A 95 1.98 2.48 -18.56
N ALA A 96 2.89 3.24 -17.93
CA ALA A 96 4.32 3.19 -18.24
C ALA A 96 4.95 1.81 -17.99
N VAL A 97 4.57 1.12 -16.90
CA VAL A 97 5.09 -0.24 -16.62
C VAL A 97 4.48 -1.28 -17.53
N THR A 98 3.18 -1.20 -17.81
CA THR A 98 2.55 -2.09 -18.80
C THR A 98 3.19 -1.90 -20.18
N GLY A 99 3.49 -0.66 -20.57
CA GLY A 99 4.22 -0.37 -21.80
C GLY A 99 5.64 -0.97 -21.80
N LYS A 100 6.37 -0.84 -20.69
CA LYS A 100 7.70 -1.47 -20.53
C LYS A 100 7.64 -2.99 -20.64
N LEU A 101 6.66 -3.61 -19.98
CA LEU A 101 6.44 -5.06 -20.01
C LEU A 101 6.19 -5.55 -21.44
N LEU A 102 5.25 -4.92 -22.16
CA LEU A 102 4.93 -5.27 -23.54
C LEU A 102 6.14 -5.13 -24.45
N TRP A 103 6.95 -4.09 -24.25
CA TRP A 103 8.19 -3.90 -25.01
C TRP A 103 9.23 -4.99 -24.71
N THR A 104 9.42 -5.36 -23.44
CA THR A 104 10.35 -6.43 -23.05
C THR A 104 9.89 -7.80 -23.51
N GLU A 105 8.61 -8.13 -23.41
CA GLU A 105 8.04 -9.39 -23.94
C GLU A 105 8.26 -9.47 -25.45
N ARG A 106 7.98 -8.37 -26.17
CA ARG A 106 8.21 -8.30 -27.62
C ARG A 106 9.69 -8.45 -27.98
N ARG A 107 10.60 -7.95 -27.15
CA ARG A 107 12.05 -8.11 -27.33
C ARG A 107 12.48 -9.56 -27.13
N VAL A 108 12.10 -10.17 -25.99
CA VAL A 108 12.40 -11.59 -25.70
C VAL A 108 11.84 -12.51 -26.79
N HIS A 109 10.62 -12.26 -27.24
CA HIS A 109 10.01 -13.04 -28.33
C HIS A 109 10.73 -12.86 -29.67
N ARG A 110 11.22 -11.65 -29.96
CA ARG A 110 12.02 -11.39 -31.16
C ARG A 110 13.37 -12.10 -31.09
N ASP A 111 14.03 -12.05 -29.94
CA ASP A 111 15.33 -12.69 -29.73
C ASP A 111 15.19 -14.22 -29.79
N ARG A 112 14.13 -14.79 -29.22
CA ARG A 112 13.79 -16.22 -29.34
C ARG A 112 13.59 -16.65 -30.80
N ARG A 113 12.76 -15.93 -31.55
CA ARG A 113 12.55 -16.21 -32.99
C ARG A 113 13.81 -16.06 -33.82
N ARG A 114 14.73 -15.19 -33.41
CA ARG A 114 16.02 -15.04 -34.09
C ARG A 114 16.89 -16.28 -33.85
N ARG A 115 16.97 -16.76 -32.60
CA ARG A 115 17.69 -18.00 -32.27
C ARG A 115 17.11 -19.21 -32.96
N GLU A 116 15.79 -19.36 -33.00
CA GLU A 116 15.10 -20.45 -33.72
C GLU A 116 15.48 -20.46 -35.22
N ARG A 117 15.58 -19.30 -35.87
CA ARG A 117 16.02 -19.21 -37.27
C ARG A 117 17.51 -19.47 -37.45
N GLU A 118 18.34 -19.03 -36.50
CA GLU A 118 19.78 -19.27 -36.53
C GLU A 118 20.09 -20.77 -36.30
N SER A 119 19.31 -21.47 -35.46
CA SER A 119 19.41 -22.92 -35.30
C SER A 119 18.92 -23.67 -36.53
N GLU A 120 17.77 -23.30 -37.10
CA GLU A 120 17.25 -23.90 -38.35
C GLU A 120 18.26 -23.72 -39.51
N ALA A 121 18.87 -22.53 -39.63
CA ALA A 121 19.87 -22.27 -40.67
C ALA A 121 21.16 -23.09 -40.47
N ARG A 122 21.60 -23.30 -39.23
CA ARG A 122 22.75 -24.16 -38.91
C ARG A 122 22.44 -25.63 -39.23
N GLU A 123 21.26 -26.12 -38.84
CA GLU A 123 20.81 -27.47 -39.17
C GLU A 123 20.74 -27.69 -40.69
N GLU A 124 20.21 -26.71 -41.45
CA GLU A 124 20.20 -26.77 -42.92
C GLU A 124 21.61 -26.74 -43.54
N GLU A 125 22.59 -26.08 -42.91
CA GLU A 125 23.97 -26.04 -43.37
C GLU A 125 24.69 -27.37 -43.08
N GLU A 126 24.44 -27.97 -41.91
CA GLU A 126 24.88 -29.32 -41.57
C GLU A 126 24.31 -30.37 -42.55
N ASP A 127 23.01 -30.29 -42.87
CA ASP A 127 22.34 -31.19 -43.83
C ASP A 127 22.91 -31.06 -45.26
N ARG A 128 23.45 -29.89 -45.62
CA ARG A 128 24.10 -29.66 -46.93
C ARG A 128 25.50 -30.27 -47.03
N GLY A 129 26.02 -30.88 -45.97
CA GLY A 129 27.09 -31.88 -46.04
C GLY A 129 28.50 -31.34 -46.27
N VAL A 130 28.80 -30.10 -45.87
CA VAL A 130 30.19 -29.62 -45.80
C VAL A 130 30.78 -30.06 -44.46
N HIS A 131 31.25 -31.31 -44.40
CA HIS A 131 31.88 -31.89 -43.22
C HIS A 131 33.31 -31.34 -43.07
N GLU A 132 33.43 -30.06 -42.69
CA GLU A 132 34.69 -29.51 -42.17
C GLU A 132 34.75 -29.82 -40.67
N SER A 133 35.72 -30.64 -40.28
CA SER A 133 36.00 -31.02 -38.90
C SER A 133 36.41 -29.77 -38.10
N SER A 134 35.43 -29.10 -37.50
CA SER A 134 35.67 -27.99 -36.58
C SER A 134 35.45 -28.49 -35.15
N ASP A 135 36.54 -28.58 -34.39
CA ASP A 135 36.54 -28.82 -32.94
C ASP A 135 35.91 -27.60 -32.23
N ASP A 136 34.58 -27.47 -32.26
CA ASP A 136 33.87 -26.32 -31.69
C ASP A 136 33.46 -26.59 -30.23
N VAL A 137 34.28 -26.10 -29.31
CA VAL A 137 34.05 -26.11 -27.86
C VAL A 137 33.41 -24.76 -27.47
N GLY A 138 32.08 -24.63 -27.62
CA GLY A 138 31.42 -23.33 -27.42
C GLY A 138 29.91 -23.27 -27.15
N GLY A 139 29.24 -24.37 -26.83
CA GLY A 139 27.76 -24.43 -26.80
C GLY A 139 27.03 -24.01 -25.50
N GLU A 140 27.71 -23.74 -24.39
CA GLU A 140 27.05 -23.66 -23.07
C GLU A 140 26.44 -22.29 -22.70
N ASN A 141 26.58 -21.24 -23.50
CA ASN A 141 26.16 -19.88 -23.12
C ASN A 141 24.71 -19.49 -23.53
N ASP A 142 24.04 -20.25 -24.39
CA ASP A 142 22.77 -19.81 -24.99
C ASP A 142 21.53 -20.13 -24.14
N GLU A 143 21.57 -21.16 -23.29
CA GLU A 143 20.46 -21.52 -22.39
C GLU A 143 20.30 -20.50 -21.25
N ASP A 144 21.39 -20.09 -20.61
CA ASP A 144 21.39 -19.14 -19.49
C ASP A 144 20.79 -17.76 -19.87
N ALA A 145 21.02 -17.32 -21.10
CA ALA A 145 20.50 -16.04 -21.61
C ALA A 145 18.98 -16.09 -21.88
N SER A 146 18.40 -17.27 -22.09
CA SER A 146 16.95 -17.44 -22.27
C SER A 146 16.23 -17.34 -20.92
N ASP A 147 16.74 -18.04 -19.91
CA ASP A 147 16.15 -18.07 -18.57
C ASP A 147 16.18 -16.71 -17.87
N GLU A 148 17.27 -15.95 -18.05
CA GLU A 148 17.35 -14.58 -17.52
C GLU A 148 16.29 -13.65 -18.15
N GLY A 149 16.05 -13.79 -19.46
CA GLY A 149 15.04 -13.05 -20.19
C GLY A 149 13.63 -13.31 -19.66
N GLU A 150 13.29 -14.58 -19.44
CA GLU A 150 12.00 -14.98 -18.87
C GLU A 150 11.84 -14.51 -17.42
N ALA A 151 12.87 -14.63 -16.59
CA ALA A 151 12.84 -14.16 -15.21
C ALA A 151 12.58 -12.64 -15.14
N ARG A 152 13.22 -11.85 -16.01
CA ARG A 152 12.99 -10.41 -16.13
C ARG A 152 11.55 -10.08 -16.52
N VAL A 153 10.95 -10.84 -17.45
CA VAL A 153 9.54 -10.68 -17.84
C VAL A 153 8.62 -10.98 -16.65
N ARG A 154 8.84 -12.08 -15.92
CA ARG A 154 8.02 -12.45 -14.75
C ARG A 154 8.05 -11.35 -13.67
N VAL A 155 9.23 -10.77 -13.40
CA VAL A 155 9.36 -9.65 -12.45
C VAL A 155 8.58 -8.41 -12.93
N LEU A 156 8.65 -8.07 -14.22
CA LEU A 156 7.89 -6.94 -14.78
C LEU A 156 6.38 -7.18 -14.77
N GLN A 157 5.93 -8.43 -14.97
CA GLN A 157 4.51 -8.80 -14.86
C GLN A 157 4.01 -8.60 -13.43
N LEU A 158 4.77 -9.04 -12.43
CA LEU A 158 4.44 -8.82 -11.02
C LEU A 158 4.41 -7.32 -10.67
N GLU A 159 5.37 -6.53 -11.17
CA GLU A 159 5.38 -5.07 -10.96
C GLU A 159 4.17 -4.39 -11.62
N ALA A 160 3.82 -4.79 -12.85
CA ALA A 160 2.67 -4.28 -13.58
C ALA A 160 1.36 -4.58 -12.84
N LEU A 161 1.17 -5.85 -12.46
CA LEU A 161 0.01 -6.30 -11.68
C LEU A 161 -0.12 -5.54 -10.37
N TRP A 162 1.00 -5.33 -9.66
CA TRP A 162 1.01 -4.53 -8.45
C TRP A 162 0.60 -3.08 -8.71
N LYS A 163 1.14 -2.42 -9.73
CA LYS A 163 0.80 -1.01 -10.04
C LYS A 163 -0.67 -0.84 -10.43
N VAL A 164 -1.26 -1.79 -11.16
CA VAL A 164 -2.68 -1.79 -11.48
C VAL A 164 -3.53 -2.01 -10.22
N ARG A 165 -3.20 -3.00 -9.39
CA ARG A 165 -3.93 -3.32 -8.15
C ARG A 165 -3.79 -2.26 -7.05
N LYS A 166 -2.71 -1.48 -7.08
CA LYS A 166 -2.39 -0.45 -6.09
C LYS A 166 -3.46 0.64 -6.00
N ILE A 167 -4.07 1.03 -7.13
CA ILE A 167 -5.06 2.11 -7.17
C ILE A 167 -6.34 1.74 -6.39
N PRO A 168 -7.05 0.65 -6.73
CA PRO A 168 -8.25 0.26 -5.97
C PRO A 168 -7.91 -0.11 -4.52
N LEU A 169 -6.71 -0.65 -4.27
CA LEU A 169 -6.25 -0.92 -2.91
C LEU A 169 -6.07 0.36 -2.08
N ASP A 170 -5.46 1.42 -2.64
CA ASP A 170 -5.35 2.73 -1.97
C ASP A 170 -6.74 3.31 -1.65
N GLY A 171 -7.66 3.24 -2.61
CA GLY A 171 -9.05 3.67 -2.42
C GLY A 171 -9.75 2.91 -1.30
N ALA A 172 -9.66 1.58 -1.30
CA ALA A 172 -10.24 0.73 -0.26
C ALA A 172 -9.62 0.99 1.11
N LEU A 173 -8.30 1.19 1.19
CA LEU A 173 -7.61 1.53 2.44
C LEU A 173 -8.08 2.87 3.01
N ARG A 174 -8.23 3.90 2.17
CA ARG A 174 -8.74 5.19 2.61
C ARG A 174 -10.20 5.10 3.04
N ALA A 175 -11.03 4.37 2.29
CA ALA A 175 -12.43 4.13 2.67
C ALA A 175 -12.52 3.42 4.03
N ALA A 176 -11.70 2.40 4.28
CA ALA A 176 -11.62 1.74 5.58
C ALA A 176 -11.16 2.68 6.70
N CYS A 177 -10.18 3.57 6.43
CA CYS A 177 -9.75 4.57 7.41
C CYS A 177 -10.86 5.58 7.74
N ARG A 178 -11.63 6.02 6.74
CA ARG A 178 -12.78 6.91 6.96
C ARG A 178 -13.88 6.21 7.74
N ALA A 179 -14.18 4.94 7.44
CA ALA A 179 -15.14 4.15 8.20
C ALA A 179 -14.75 4.06 9.70
N VAL A 180 -13.47 3.94 10.03
CA VAL A 180 -12.97 3.97 11.42
C VAL A 180 -13.21 5.33 12.11
N LEU A 181 -13.26 6.42 11.35
CA LEU A 181 -13.49 7.78 11.87
C LEU A 181 -14.97 8.15 11.91
N GLU A 182 -15.78 7.69 10.96
CA GLU A 182 -17.20 8.02 10.82
C GLU A 182 -18.09 7.15 11.69
N ASP A 183 -17.78 5.85 11.77
CA ASP A 183 -18.51 4.91 12.60
C ASP A 183 -17.75 4.72 13.91
N PRO A 184 -18.22 5.30 15.04
CA PRO A 184 -17.71 4.94 16.34
C PRO A 184 -18.09 3.48 16.62
N LEU A 185 -17.22 2.56 16.16
CA LEU A 185 -17.35 1.11 16.15
C LEU A 185 -18.39 0.66 17.17
N PRO A 186 -19.51 0.04 16.72
CA PRO A 186 -20.75 -0.02 17.47
C PRO A 186 -20.45 -0.33 18.93
N SER A 187 -20.49 0.73 19.75
CA SER A 187 -20.45 0.61 21.20
C SER A 187 -21.73 -0.11 21.52
N ARG A 188 -21.62 -1.44 21.62
CA ARG A 188 -22.67 -2.45 21.83
C ARG A 188 -23.96 -1.75 22.25
N ARG A 189 -24.80 -1.35 21.27
CA ARG A 189 -25.90 -0.38 21.45
C ARG A 189 -26.64 -0.72 22.74
N GLY A 190 -26.26 -0.03 23.82
CA GLY A 190 -26.91 -0.19 25.10
C GLY A 190 -28.31 0.30 24.90
N HIS A 191 -29.29 -0.51 25.32
CA HIS A 191 -30.71 -0.20 25.31
C HIS A 191 -30.98 1.31 25.41
N GLU A 192 -31.84 1.81 24.52
CA GLU A 192 -32.40 3.16 24.46
C GLU A 192 -33.06 3.55 25.80
N GLY A 193 -32.25 3.78 26.83
CA GLY A 193 -32.63 4.43 28.06
C GLY A 193 -32.54 5.91 27.82
N ARG A 194 -33.70 6.58 27.74
CA ARG A 194 -33.88 8.03 27.62
C ARG A 194 -32.80 8.80 28.40
N GLY A 195 -31.83 9.40 27.71
CA GLY A 195 -30.81 10.28 28.29
C GLY A 195 -29.36 9.81 28.21
N GLY A 196 -29.05 8.72 27.49
CA GLY A 196 -27.68 8.23 27.32
C GLY A 196 -26.76 9.23 26.62
N VAL A 197 -25.62 9.53 27.25
CA VAL A 197 -24.53 10.34 26.68
C VAL A 197 -23.96 9.60 25.47
N ASP A 198 -24.03 10.22 24.29
CA ASP A 198 -23.37 9.71 23.09
C ASP A 198 -21.84 9.76 23.26
N GLY A 199 -21.21 8.59 23.26
CA GLY A 199 -19.78 8.48 23.48
C GLY A 199 -19.22 7.08 23.27
N TRP A 200 -17.90 7.00 23.15
CA TRP A 200 -17.19 5.73 23.06
C TRP A 200 -17.08 5.15 24.47
N VAL A 201 -17.64 3.96 24.66
CA VAL A 201 -17.51 3.22 25.93
C VAL A 201 -16.40 2.18 25.77
N PRO A 202 -15.33 2.24 26.58
CA PRO A 202 -14.28 1.24 26.54
C PRO A 202 -14.84 -0.17 26.82
N SER A 203 -14.56 -1.12 25.93
CA SER A 203 -14.91 -2.53 26.15
C SER A 203 -14.07 -3.09 27.30
N GLY A 204 -14.55 -3.00 28.54
CA GLY A 204 -13.92 -3.66 29.70
C GLY A 204 -13.79 -2.83 30.97
N SER A 205 -14.19 -1.56 30.99
CA SER A 205 -14.22 -0.78 32.23
C SER A 205 -15.35 -1.28 33.13
N ARG A 206 -15.00 -1.97 34.22
CA ARG A 206 -15.94 -2.42 35.27
C ARG A 206 -16.42 -1.31 36.21
N GLY A 207 -16.04 -0.06 35.95
CA GLY A 207 -16.52 1.11 36.69
C GLY A 207 -16.27 2.36 35.87
N LEU A 208 -17.29 3.22 35.78
CA LEU A 208 -17.40 4.68 35.56
C LEU A 208 -16.26 5.53 34.94
N GLU A 209 -15.14 4.97 34.49
CA GLU A 209 -14.00 5.73 34.03
C GLU A 209 -14.18 6.14 32.56
N CYS A 210 -14.48 7.43 32.43
CA CYS A 210 -14.34 8.30 31.27
C CYS A 210 -15.04 7.80 29.99
N VAL A 211 -16.32 8.16 29.85
CA VAL A 211 -16.96 8.20 28.53
C VAL A 211 -16.21 9.21 27.68
N VAL A 212 -15.51 8.73 26.65
CA VAL A 212 -14.83 9.61 25.70
C VAL A 212 -15.90 10.15 24.76
N SER A 213 -16.01 11.48 24.65
CA SER A 213 -16.94 12.10 23.71
C SER A 213 -16.66 11.62 22.29
N VAL A 214 -17.69 11.56 21.44
CA VAL A 214 -17.53 11.11 20.05
C VAL A 214 -16.44 11.90 19.34
N GLU A 215 -16.41 13.22 19.52
CA GLU A 215 -15.42 14.10 18.91
C GLU A 215 -13.99 13.87 19.41
N GLU A 216 -13.80 13.64 20.71
CA GLU A 216 -12.48 13.28 21.24
C GLU A 216 -12.03 11.90 20.74
N GLY A 217 -12.96 10.95 20.61
CA GLY A 217 -12.70 9.63 20.03
C GLY A 217 -12.23 9.72 18.57
N LYS A 218 -12.94 10.51 17.74
CA LYS A 218 -12.55 10.80 16.35
C LYS A 218 -11.18 11.43 16.27
N ARG A 219 -10.90 12.43 17.12
CA ARG A 219 -9.59 13.11 17.17
C ARG A 219 -8.46 12.12 17.50
N ARG A 220 -8.62 11.30 18.55
CA ARG A 220 -7.64 10.28 18.93
C ARG A 220 -7.45 9.23 17.84
N ALA A 221 -8.53 8.83 17.16
CA ALA A 221 -8.47 7.88 16.05
C ALA A 221 -7.68 8.46 14.87
N ALA A 222 -7.92 9.74 14.55
CA ALA A 222 -7.19 10.44 13.51
C ALA A 222 -5.69 10.57 13.84
N GLU A 223 -5.34 10.91 15.08
CA GLU A 223 -3.95 10.90 15.56
C GLU A 223 -3.30 9.53 15.44
N ALA A 224 -4.01 8.47 15.86
CA ALA A 224 -3.54 7.11 15.76
C ALA A 224 -3.26 6.71 14.30
N LEU A 225 -4.16 7.05 13.36
CA LEU A 225 -3.95 6.84 11.93
C LEU A 225 -2.67 7.51 11.43
N VAL A 226 -2.38 8.75 11.87
CA VAL A 226 -1.14 9.45 11.52
C VAL A 226 0.09 8.73 12.08
N ILE A 227 0.07 8.39 13.38
CA ILE A 227 1.18 7.69 14.05
C ILE A 227 1.48 6.36 13.35
N VAL A 228 0.44 5.53 13.16
CA VAL A 228 0.55 4.22 12.49
C VAL A 228 1.06 4.39 11.06
N GLY A 229 0.51 5.34 10.31
CA GLY A 229 0.93 5.53 8.94
C GLY A 229 2.37 6.06 8.80
N ASP A 230 2.85 6.87 9.76
CA ASP A 230 4.25 7.31 9.81
C ASP A 230 5.20 6.15 10.16
N LEU A 231 4.79 5.26 11.06
CA LEU A 231 5.54 4.03 11.36
C LEU A 231 5.64 3.09 10.16
N MET A 232 4.53 2.85 9.46
CA MET A 232 4.52 2.00 8.26
C MET A 232 5.44 2.55 7.17
N VAL A 233 5.42 3.86 6.94
CA VAL A 233 6.28 4.49 5.94
C VAL A 233 7.75 4.47 6.35
N ARG A 234 8.08 4.71 7.61
CA ARG A 234 9.47 4.59 8.11
C ARG A 234 9.98 3.15 8.00
N SER A 235 9.21 2.18 8.47
CA SER A 235 9.53 0.74 8.39
C SER A 235 9.77 0.25 6.96
N SER A 236 9.13 0.89 5.98
CA SER A 236 9.34 0.56 4.56
C SER A 236 10.67 1.04 3.97
N LYS A 237 11.38 1.95 4.67
CA LYS A 237 12.64 2.56 4.25
C LYS A 237 13.85 2.00 5.02
N GLU A 238 13.66 1.56 6.25
CA GLU A 238 14.75 1.00 7.07
C GLU A 238 15.38 -0.26 6.43
N GLY A 239 16.72 -0.28 6.34
CA GLY A 239 17.50 -1.35 5.71
C GLY A 239 17.62 -1.25 4.19
N VAL A 240 17.50 -0.04 3.65
CA VAL A 240 17.76 0.28 2.24
C VAL A 240 18.96 1.21 2.22
N ASP A 241 20.10 0.70 2.67
CA ASP A 241 21.41 1.30 2.44
C ASP A 241 21.88 0.79 1.07
N TRP A 242 21.45 1.45 0.00
CA TRP A 242 22.05 1.29 -1.33
C TRP A 242 22.16 2.66 -2.00
#